data_AF-Q6KZ09-F1
#
_entry.id   AF-Q6KZ09-F1
#
_cell.length_a   1.000
_cell.length_b   1.000
_cell.length_c   1.000
_cell.angle_alpha   90.00
_cell.angle_beta   90.00
_cell.angle_gamma   90.00
#
_symmetry.space_group_name_H-M   'P 1'
#
loop_
_entity.id
_entity.type
_entity.pdbx_description
1 polymer ?
#
loop_
_entity_poly.entity_id
_entity_poly.type
_entity_poly.pdbx_seq_one_letter_code
_entity_poly.pdbx_strand_id
1 'polypeptide(L)'
;MPLINMNMKIVAAVFIALTIIFAAAFGAVYALDSSALSHKNSEITSKNNQISSLKAQYDNEKAAAVLEAAYSHWNNITIENLSLVSAEYTSNATLHWIGGPLSGTYTGISQINATWTKFFNLWSAVWFYAEAPPTVMVSGNTATVTSMNQFVLTPFSAEKQVQYLNISYTLNYILVNNNWKIYNEVWHIVGSGFISYTAGEVHSLKAEAALEAAFSHWNDIAIENSSLLEPQYTSNATLHWIGGPLTGTYKGETSVINTWTKFFNIWSAVWFYTIAPPSVSVSGNTATVTSMNQFILTPYSNQSQVQYLNISYTLNFVFMNNSWKIYNEVWHIVGSGFISYAQEFAEYNEISSLGLNHINQIAIENISLIMPQYAKNATLYWAKGPLAGTYTNYSEINTTWTKFFAMWQAVWFYASTNMTNNPVVTIHGNTAYYNATFTQFIVQNSTGFYYINVTYSIKYYNFGFNPATGHDDYKIVYEIFDNTALGPISKLE
;
A
#
# COMPACT_ATOMS: atom_id res chain seq x y z
N MET A 1 111.92 86.63 -53.57
CA MET A 1 110.83 86.19 -52.66
C MET A 1 109.84 87.34 -52.50
N PRO A 2 108.66 87.29 -53.14
CA PRO A 2 107.51 88.08 -52.74
C PRO A 2 106.47 87.15 -52.10
N LEU A 3 106.12 87.43 -50.83
CA LEU A 3 104.92 86.91 -50.19
C LEU A 3 103.70 87.36 -51.01
N ILE A 4 103.02 86.42 -51.66
CA ILE A 4 101.66 86.67 -52.17
C ILE A 4 100.76 86.71 -50.94
N ASN A 5 100.32 87.93 -50.64
CA ASN A 5 99.34 88.29 -49.64
C ASN A 5 98.01 87.64 -50.04
N MET A 6 97.77 86.42 -49.56
CA MET A 6 96.51 85.72 -49.78
C MET A 6 95.41 86.53 -49.10
N ASN A 7 94.46 87.04 -49.88
CA ASN A 7 93.39 87.92 -49.40
C ASN A 7 92.55 87.17 -48.34
N MET A 8 92.85 87.40 -47.06
CA MET A 8 92.22 86.73 -45.91
C MET A 8 90.69 86.73 -45.97
N LYS A 9 90.08 87.72 -46.63
CA LYS A 9 88.63 87.79 -46.82
C LYS A 9 88.09 86.66 -47.71
N ILE A 10 88.83 86.23 -48.73
CA ILE A 10 88.43 85.14 -49.63
C ILE A 10 88.58 83.80 -48.94
N VAL A 11 89.66 83.61 -48.17
CA VAL A 11 89.89 82.38 -47.39
C VAL A 11 88.82 82.22 -46.30
N ALA A 12 88.51 83.31 -45.59
CA ALA A 12 87.43 83.32 -44.60
C ALA A 12 86.06 83.05 -45.23
N ALA A 13 85.76 83.64 -46.39
CA ALA A 13 84.51 83.39 -47.09
C ALA A 13 84.36 81.93 -47.54
N VAL A 14 85.43 81.30 -48.04
CA VAL A 14 85.44 79.89 -48.43
C VAL A 14 85.29 78.98 -47.20
N PHE A 15 85.96 79.29 -46.08
CA PHE A 15 85.80 78.53 -44.84
C PHE A 15 84.37 78.63 -44.28
N ILE A 16 83.76 79.81 -44.28
CA ILE A 16 82.37 80.00 -43.83
C ILE A 16 81.41 79.22 -44.75
N ALA A 17 81.58 79.32 -46.06
CA ALA A 17 80.75 78.60 -47.02
C ALA A 17 80.84 77.06 -46.84
N LEU A 18 82.07 76.53 -46.69
CA LEU A 18 82.27 75.10 -46.42
C LEU A 18 81.66 74.69 -45.08
N THR A 19 81.79 75.51 -44.03
CA THR A 19 81.21 75.21 -42.71
C THR A 19 79.68 75.14 -42.76
N ILE A 20 79.04 76.03 -43.51
CA ILE A 20 77.57 76.01 -43.70
C ILE A 20 77.15 74.76 -44.48
N ILE A 21 77.88 74.38 -45.53
CA ILE A 21 77.59 73.17 -46.33
C ILE A 21 77.76 71.91 -45.47
N PHE A 22 78.83 71.81 -44.70
CA PHE A 22 79.04 70.67 -43.80
C PHE A 22 78.01 70.63 -42.68
N ALA A 23 77.62 71.77 -42.09
CA ALA A 23 76.57 71.83 -41.07
C ALA A 23 75.19 71.43 -41.64
N ALA A 24 74.85 71.87 -42.85
CA ALA A 24 73.63 71.47 -43.54
C ALA A 24 73.64 69.97 -43.89
N ALA A 25 74.76 69.44 -44.36
CA ALA A 25 74.92 68.00 -44.64
C ALA A 25 74.82 67.17 -43.35
N PHE A 26 75.46 67.60 -42.25
CA PHE A 26 75.34 66.93 -40.95
C PHE A 26 73.93 66.98 -40.37
N GLY A 27 73.26 68.14 -40.47
CA GLY A 27 71.87 68.29 -40.04
C GLY A 27 70.91 67.41 -40.83
N ALA A 28 71.12 67.28 -42.15
CA ALA A 28 70.33 66.40 -43.01
C ALA A 28 70.55 64.91 -42.68
N VAL A 29 71.81 64.48 -42.49
CA VAL A 29 72.13 63.10 -42.09
C VAL A 29 71.56 62.78 -40.70
N TYR A 30 71.68 63.69 -39.74
CA TYR A 30 71.11 63.51 -38.40
C TYR A 30 69.58 63.45 -38.40
N ALA A 31 68.91 64.29 -39.20
CA ALA A 31 67.46 64.25 -39.36
C ALA A 31 66.98 62.96 -40.03
N LEU A 32 67.70 62.47 -41.05
CA LEU A 32 67.41 61.20 -41.71
C LEU A 32 67.58 60.03 -40.74
N ASP A 33 68.69 59.97 -39.98
CA ASP A 33 68.94 58.93 -38.98
C ASP A 33 67.91 58.98 -37.84
N SER A 34 67.55 60.17 -37.36
CA SER A 34 66.52 60.34 -36.32
C SER A 34 65.13 59.89 -36.81
N SER A 35 64.80 60.14 -38.08
CA SER A 35 63.52 59.69 -38.67
C SER A 35 63.50 58.16 -38.84
N ALA A 36 64.61 57.56 -39.27
CA ALA A 36 64.76 56.11 -39.40
C ALA A 36 64.68 55.41 -38.03
N LEU A 37 65.29 55.98 -36.99
CA LEU A 37 65.22 55.46 -35.61
C LEU A 37 63.80 55.57 -35.04
N SER A 38 63.11 56.70 -35.28
CA SER A 38 61.71 56.91 -34.88
C SER A 38 60.75 55.92 -35.55
N HIS A 39 60.93 55.66 -36.85
CA HIS A 39 60.18 54.65 -37.59
C HIS A 39 60.40 53.24 -37.02
N LYS A 40 61.66 52.84 -36.73
CA LYS A 40 61.95 51.54 -36.11
C LYS A 40 61.34 51.41 -34.71
N ASN A 41 61.39 52.45 -33.88
CA ASN A 41 60.76 52.44 -32.55
C ASN A 41 59.23 52.32 -32.62
N SER A 42 58.61 52.97 -33.60
CA SER A 42 57.17 52.84 -33.86
C SER A 42 56.82 51.42 -34.32
N GLU A 43 57.64 50.81 -35.17
CA GLU A 43 57.48 49.41 -35.61
C GLU A 43 57.65 48.41 -34.44
N ILE A 44 58.64 48.61 -33.56
CA ILE A 44 58.83 47.81 -32.34
C ILE A 44 57.60 47.91 -31.43
N THR A 45 57.08 49.12 -31.21
CA THR A 45 55.89 49.33 -30.39
C THR A 45 54.67 48.62 -30.96
N SER A 46 54.48 48.71 -32.28
CA SER A 46 53.41 47.98 -32.99
C SER A 46 53.55 46.47 -32.85
N LYS A 47 54.75 45.91 -33.05
CA LYS A 47 55.02 44.46 -32.88
C LYS A 47 54.81 44.00 -31.44
N ASN A 48 55.20 44.79 -30.44
CA ASN A 48 54.96 44.48 -29.03
C ASN A 48 53.46 44.45 -28.69
N ASN A 49 52.67 45.36 -29.28
CA ASN A 49 51.22 45.35 -29.15
C ASN A 49 50.62 44.09 -29.80
N GLN A 50 51.09 43.71 -30.99
CA GLN A 50 50.66 42.47 -31.68
C GLN A 50 51.02 41.20 -30.89
N ILE A 51 52.23 41.13 -30.31
CA ILE A 51 52.64 40.01 -29.46
C ILE A 51 51.75 39.92 -28.22
N SER A 52 51.43 41.07 -27.62
CA SER A 52 50.55 41.12 -26.45
C SER A 52 49.13 40.65 -26.79
N SER A 53 48.58 41.06 -27.94
CA SER A 53 47.26 40.60 -28.39
C SER A 53 47.24 39.11 -28.75
N LEU A 54 48.27 38.59 -29.43
CA LEU A 54 48.38 37.17 -29.77
C LEU A 54 48.52 36.31 -28.51
N LYS A 55 49.27 36.80 -27.50
CA LYS A 55 49.39 36.12 -26.21
C LYS A 55 48.04 36.04 -25.50
N ALA A 56 47.28 37.14 -25.46
CA ALA A 56 45.94 37.14 -24.88
C ALA A 56 44.96 36.21 -25.62
N GLN A 57 45.02 36.17 -26.96
CA GLN A 57 44.23 35.23 -27.77
C GLN A 57 44.59 33.78 -27.47
N TYR A 58 45.89 33.46 -27.44
CA TYR A 58 46.38 32.12 -27.12
C TYR A 58 45.99 31.67 -25.71
N ASP A 59 46.07 32.57 -24.72
CA ASP A 59 45.65 32.26 -23.34
C ASP A 59 44.13 32.01 -23.25
N ASN A 60 43.32 32.76 -24.01
CA ASN A 60 41.88 32.53 -24.12
C ASN A 60 41.55 31.19 -24.80
N GLU A 61 42.24 30.85 -25.89
CA GLU A 61 42.08 29.57 -26.59
C GLU A 61 42.47 28.39 -25.69
N LYS A 62 43.54 28.53 -24.91
CA LYS A 62 43.91 27.52 -23.89
C LYS A 62 42.80 27.32 -22.87
N ALA A 63 42.23 28.40 -22.34
CA ALA A 63 41.15 28.30 -21.37
C ALA A 63 39.90 27.63 -21.97
N ALA A 64 39.57 27.93 -23.23
CA ALA A 64 38.48 27.28 -23.95
C ALA A 64 38.74 25.77 -24.15
N ALA A 65 39.96 25.37 -24.55
CA ALA A 65 40.32 23.96 -24.72
C ALA A 65 40.29 23.17 -23.39
N VAL A 66 40.68 23.80 -22.28
CA VAL A 66 40.56 23.20 -20.94
C VAL A 66 39.10 23.04 -20.53
N LEU A 67 38.26 24.05 -20.80
CA LEU A 67 36.83 23.98 -20.53
C LEU A 67 36.15 22.86 -21.34
N GLU A 68 36.50 22.72 -22.62
CA GLU A 68 36.02 21.64 -23.48
C GLU A 68 36.44 20.27 -22.92
N ALA A 69 37.69 20.12 -22.47
CA ALA A 69 38.16 18.89 -21.84
C ALA A 69 37.37 18.54 -20.55
N ALA A 70 36.96 19.54 -19.76
CA ALA A 70 36.14 19.31 -18.57
C ALA A 70 34.72 18.85 -18.93
N TYR A 71 34.08 19.49 -19.92
CA TYR A 71 32.78 19.05 -20.41
C TYR A 71 32.82 17.66 -21.05
N SER A 72 33.89 17.35 -21.79
CA SER A 72 34.14 16.01 -22.31
C SER A 72 34.20 14.97 -21.18
N HIS A 73 34.94 15.28 -20.11
CA HIS A 73 35.07 14.39 -18.96
C HIS A 73 33.72 14.07 -18.31
N TRP A 74 32.92 15.10 -18.00
CA TRP A 74 31.59 14.89 -17.42
C TRP A 74 30.64 14.17 -18.38
N ASN A 75 30.71 14.46 -19.68
CA ASN A 75 29.94 13.74 -20.69
C ASN A 75 30.34 12.26 -20.75
N ASN A 76 31.63 11.94 -20.68
CA ASN A 76 32.14 10.57 -20.68
C ASN A 76 31.70 9.79 -19.44
N ILE A 77 31.55 10.46 -18.30
CA ILE A 77 30.92 9.90 -17.09
C ILE A 77 29.44 9.60 -17.33
N THR A 78 28.69 10.51 -17.97
CA THR A 78 27.24 10.32 -18.20
C THR A 78 26.88 9.24 -19.22
N ILE A 79 27.78 8.93 -20.16
CA ILE A 79 27.60 7.79 -21.08
C ILE A 79 28.24 6.50 -20.54
N GLU A 80 28.63 6.53 -19.25
CA GLU A 80 29.19 5.41 -18.50
C GLU A 80 30.36 4.69 -19.19
N ASN A 81 31.17 5.44 -19.96
CA ASN A 81 32.24 4.88 -20.79
C ASN A 81 33.59 4.94 -20.08
N LEU A 82 33.92 3.87 -19.37
CA LEU A 82 35.18 3.72 -18.64
C LEU A 82 36.42 3.93 -19.52
N SER A 83 36.38 3.50 -20.79
CA SER A 83 37.53 3.66 -21.69
C SER A 83 37.81 5.12 -22.00
N LEU A 84 36.77 5.93 -22.19
CA LEU A 84 36.91 7.36 -22.48
C LEU A 84 37.35 8.13 -21.23
N VAL A 85 36.71 7.87 -20.08
CA VAL A 85 37.09 8.47 -18.79
C VAL A 85 38.55 8.11 -18.42
N SER A 86 38.94 6.84 -18.56
CA SER A 86 40.31 6.40 -18.29
C SER A 86 41.34 7.08 -19.20
N ALA A 87 40.98 7.40 -20.45
CA ALA A 87 41.90 8.02 -21.37
C ALA A 87 42.23 9.47 -21.00
N GLU A 88 41.42 10.14 -20.19
CA GLU A 88 41.59 11.55 -19.83
C GLU A 88 42.63 11.78 -18.74
N TYR A 89 42.97 10.75 -17.96
CA TYR A 89 43.95 10.85 -16.88
C TYR A 89 45.40 10.65 -17.36
N THR A 90 46.32 11.21 -16.59
CA THR A 90 47.74 10.81 -16.60
C THR A 90 47.93 9.45 -15.90
N SER A 91 49.02 8.74 -16.20
CA SER A 91 49.28 7.40 -15.63
C SER A 91 49.43 7.40 -14.10
N ASN A 92 49.87 8.52 -13.53
CA ASN A 92 50.06 8.76 -12.09
C ASN A 92 49.03 9.72 -11.48
N ALA A 93 47.87 9.89 -12.12
CA ALA A 93 46.82 10.77 -11.62
C ALA A 93 46.29 10.34 -10.24
N THR A 94 45.71 11.28 -9.50
CA THR A 94 45.03 11.00 -8.22
C THR A 94 43.57 11.47 -8.28
N LEU A 95 42.64 10.62 -7.87
CA LEU A 95 41.22 10.93 -7.67
C LEU A 95 40.92 10.97 -6.17
N HIS A 96 40.43 12.10 -5.70
CA HIS A 96 39.89 12.27 -4.37
C HIS A 96 38.37 12.19 -4.43
N TRP A 97 37.80 11.13 -3.87
CA TRP A 97 36.36 10.96 -3.73
C TRP A 97 35.95 11.30 -2.30
N ILE A 98 35.18 12.36 -2.12
CA ILE A 98 34.77 12.88 -0.82
C ILE A 98 33.25 12.77 -0.71
N GLY A 99 32.78 11.97 0.24
CA GLY A 99 31.36 11.73 0.48
C GLY A 99 30.83 10.47 -0.20
N GLY A 100 29.80 9.88 0.41
CA GLY A 100 29.16 8.66 -0.09
C GLY A 100 30.00 7.37 0.08
N PRO A 101 29.50 6.23 -0.46
CA PRO A 101 30.06 4.91 -0.21
C PRO A 101 31.40 4.64 -0.91
N LEU A 102 31.79 5.48 -1.87
CA LEU A 102 33.07 5.39 -2.60
C LEU A 102 34.13 6.37 -2.07
N SER A 103 33.96 6.90 -0.85
CA SER A 103 34.91 7.84 -0.27
C SER A 103 36.33 7.26 -0.18
N GLY A 104 37.33 8.01 -0.63
CA GLY A 104 38.72 7.56 -0.65
C GLY A 104 39.66 8.45 -1.47
N THR A 105 40.93 8.08 -1.50
CA THR A 105 41.94 8.67 -2.39
C THR A 105 42.55 7.54 -3.22
N TYR A 106 42.51 7.69 -4.54
CA TYR A 106 42.86 6.65 -5.50
C TYR A 106 43.96 7.15 -6.43
N THR A 107 45.14 6.54 -6.35
CA THR A 107 46.31 6.97 -7.12
C THR A 107 46.65 5.95 -8.20
N GLY A 108 46.91 6.45 -9.40
CA GLY A 108 47.20 5.67 -10.60
C GLY A 108 45.95 5.13 -11.28
N ILE A 109 46.06 4.91 -12.59
CA ILE A 109 44.90 4.63 -13.44
C ILE A 109 44.11 3.37 -13.04
N SER A 110 44.78 2.37 -12.47
CA SER A 110 44.12 1.13 -12.03
C SER A 110 43.11 1.36 -10.91
N GLN A 111 43.47 2.16 -9.89
CA GLN A 111 42.58 2.44 -8.76
C GLN A 111 41.43 3.38 -9.16
N ILE A 112 41.73 4.35 -10.01
CA ILE A 112 40.74 5.27 -10.57
C ILE A 112 39.70 4.47 -11.38
N ASN A 113 40.13 3.60 -12.29
CA ASN A 113 39.23 2.79 -13.12
C ASN A 113 38.37 1.84 -12.29
N ALA A 114 38.93 1.22 -11.24
CA ALA A 114 38.16 0.37 -10.34
C ALA A 114 37.07 1.15 -9.60
N THR A 115 37.33 2.41 -9.25
CA THR A 115 36.36 3.28 -8.58
C THR A 115 35.24 3.70 -9.54
N TRP A 116 35.58 4.13 -10.75
CA TRP A 116 34.58 4.44 -11.79
C TRP A 116 33.74 3.23 -12.18
N THR A 117 34.33 2.04 -12.25
CA THR A 117 33.57 0.79 -12.51
C THR A 117 32.54 0.53 -11.43
N LYS A 118 32.90 0.72 -10.15
CA LYS A 118 31.92 0.61 -9.05
C LYS A 118 30.80 1.62 -9.21
N PHE A 119 31.11 2.87 -9.58
CA PHE A 119 30.11 3.89 -9.83
C PHE A 119 29.18 3.52 -10.98
N PHE A 120 29.71 3.13 -12.15
CA PHE A 120 28.90 2.77 -13.32
C PHE A 120 28.04 1.53 -13.09
N ASN A 121 28.47 0.59 -12.24
CA ASN A 121 27.66 -0.59 -11.90
C ASN A 121 26.47 -0.28 -10.96
N LEU A 122 26.38 0.93 -10.39
CA LEU A 122 25.26 1.31 -9.53
C LEU A 122 24.08 1.89 -10.32
N TRP A 123 24.35 2.51 -11.47
CA TRP A 123 23.41 3.39 -12.15
C TRP A 123 23.08 2.88 -13.56
N SER A 124 21.79 2.76 -13.86
CA SER A 124 21.28 2.42 -15.18
C SER A 124 21.20 3.63 -16.12
N ALA A 125 21.26 4.85 -15.57
CA ALA A 125 21.37 6.08 -16.34
C ALA A 125 22.01 7.18 -15.49
N VAL A 126 22.89 7.95 -16.10
CA VAL A 126 23.57 9.10 -15.51
C VAL A 126 23.41 10.32 -16.42
N TRP A 127 22.95 11.44 -15.87
CA TRP A 127 22.94 12.74 -16.54
C TRP A 127 23.67 13.77 -15.68
N PHE A 128 24.16 14.84 -16.28
CA PHE A 128 24.73 15.95 -15.53
C PHE A 128 24.29 17.30 -16.11
N TYR A 129 24.29 18.31 -15.26
CA TYR A 129 24.35 19.71 -15.70
C TYR A 129 25.22 20.51 -14.73
N ALA A 130 25.82 21.58 -15.23
CA ALA A 130 26.54 22.55 -14.41
C ALA A 130 25.54 23.59 -13.88
N GLU A 131 25.42 23.74 -12.56
CA GLU A 131 24.49 24.70 -11.94
C GLU A 131 24.90 26.16 -12.24
N ALA A 132 26.20 26.37 -12.41
CA ALA A 132 26.80 27.63 -12.83
C ALA A 132 27.95 27.37 -13.82
N PRO A 133 28.32 28.34 -14.68
CA PRO A 133 29.46 28.20 -15.58
C PRO A 133 30.74 27.81 -14.82
N PRO A 134 31.47 26.76 -15.27
CA PRO A 134 32.75 26.40 -14.67
C PRO A 134 33.76 27.54 -14.78
N THR A 135 34.62 27.68 -13.77
CA THR A 135 35.72 28.65 -13.78
C THR A 135 37.01 27.96 -14.18
N VAL A 136 37.74 28.55 -15.12
CA VAL A 136 39.01 28.01 -15.64
C VAL A 136 40.16 28.96 -15.32
N MET A 137 41.24 28.43 -14.75
CA MET A 137 42.50 29.14 -14.55
C MET A 137 43.63 28.39 -15.24
N VAL A 138 44.34 29.05 -16.16
CA VAL A 138 45.47 28.47 -16.89
C VAL A 138 46.77 29.11 -16.41
N SER A 139 47.78 28.29 -16.11
CA SER A 139 49.13 28.72 -15.74
C SER A 139 50.17 27.87 -16.47
N GLY A 140 50.73 28.43 -17.56
CA GLY A 140 51.72 27.75 -18.38
C GLY A 140 51.18 26.49 -19.06
N ASN A 141 51.64 25.33 -18.57
CA ASN A 141 51.22 23.99 -19.02
C ASN A 141 50.31 23.28 -18.00
N THR A 142 49.79 24.01 -17.03
CA THR A 142 48.83 23.50 -16.04
C THR A 142 47.56 24.32 -16.08
N ALA A 143 46.44 23.71 -15.70
CA ALA A 143 45.18 24.41 -15.56
C ALA A 143 44.34 23.82 -14.44
N THR A 144 43.46 24.63 -13.86
CA THR A 144 42.48 24.21 -12.85
C THR A 144 41.09 24.61 -13.31
N VAL A 145 40.17 23.65 -13.27
CA VAL A 145 38.74 23.88 -13.48
C VAL A 145 38.02 23.60 -12.19
N THR A 146 37.16 24.51 -11.76
CA THR A 146 36.25 24.31 -10.64
C THR A 146 34.81 24.53 -11.09
N SER A 147 33.90 23.67 -10.62
CA SER A 147 32.48 23.74 -10.96
C SER A 147 31.58 23.17 -9.86
N MET A 148 30.30 23.51 -9.92
CA MET A 148 29.23 22.82 -9.20
C MET A 148 28.38 22.08 -10.23
N ASN A 149 28.45 20.76 -10.20
CA ASN A 149 27.72 19.90 -11.13
C ASN A 149 26.66 19.12 -10.37
N GLN A 150 25.44 19.09 -10.87
CA GLN A 150 24.42 18.17 -10.38
C GLN A 150 24.35 16.98 -11.33
N PHE A 151 24.55 15.79 -10.78
CA PHE A 151 24.34 14.52 -11.46
C PHE A 151 22.96 13.98 -11.12
N VAL A 152 22.19 13.60 -12.13
CA VAL A 152 20.89 12.94 -11.98
C VAL A 152 21.07 11.48 -12.32
N LEU A 153 20.61 10.59 -11.44
CA LEU A 153 21.00 9.19 -11.43
C LEU A 153 19.77 8.30 -11.27
N THR A 154 19.71 7.21 -12.05
CA THR A 154 18.71 6.15 -11.87
C THR A 154 19.43 4.86 -11.49
N PRO A 155 19.15 4.23 -10.34
CA PRO A 155 19.85 3.01 -9.92
C PRO A 155 19.30 1.76 -10.61
N PHE A 156 20.16 0.79 -10.92
CA PHE A 156 19.73 -0.53 -11.41
C PHE A 156 18.80 -1.26 -10.43
N SER A 157 18.96 -1.03 -9.13
CA SER A 157 18.13 -1.68 -8.10
C SER A 157 16.73 -1.08 -7.98
N ALA A 158 16.48 0.10 -8.56
CA ALA A 158 15.20 0.80 -8.48
C ALA A 158 15.02 1.73 -9.69
N GLU A 159 14.77 1.17 -10.87
CA GLU A 159 14.68 1.90 -12.15
C GLU A 159 13.61 3.01 -12.20
N LYS A 160 12.65 3.02 -11.26
CA LYS A 160 11.63 4.07 -11.13
C LYS A 160 12.04 5.21 -10.18
N GLN A 161 13.19 5.10 -9.55
CA GLN A 161 13.71 6.06 -8.61
C GLN A 161 14.74 6.95 -9.28
N VAL A 162 14.60 8.26 -9.15
CA VAL A 162 15.55 9.24 -9.66
C VAL A 162 16.19 9.95 -8.47
N GLN A 163 17.52 9.96 -8.45
CA GLN A 163 18.34 10.57 -7.42
C GLN A 163 19.14 11.74 -8.00
N TYR A 164 19.62 12.61 -7.13
CA TYR A 164 20.62 13.61 -7.49
C TYR A 164 21.84 13.55 -6.59
N LEU A 165 23.00 13.90 -7.13
CA LEU A 165 24.22 14.24 -6.39
C LEU A 165 24.70 15.62 -6.82
N ASN A 166 24.86 16.53 -5.88
CA ASN A 166 25.54 17.81 -6.10
C ASN A 166 27.02 17.63 -5.81
N ILE A 167 27.85 17.84 -6.82
CA ILE A 167 29.29 17.63 -6.78
C ILE A 167 30.02 18.96 -6.91
N SER A 168 30.79 19.29 -5.89
CA SER A 168 31.82 20.33 -5.98
C SER A 168 33.06 19.71 -6.62
N TYR A 169 33.33 20.14 -7.85
CA TYR A 169 34.35 19.56 -8.71
C TYR A 169 35.62 20.41 -8.72
N THR A 170 36.78 19.76 -8.68
CA THR A 170 38.08 20.37 -9.01
C THR A 170 38.86 19.45 -9.94
N LEU A 171 39.14 19.90 -11.16
CA LEU A 171 39.96 19.18 -12.14
C LEU A 171 41.26 19.95 -12.37
N ASN A 172 42.38 19.31 -12.06
CA ASN A 172 43.71 19.84 -12.33
C ASN A 172 44.32 19.11 -13.52
N TYR A 173 44.65 19.89 -14.55
CA TYR A 173 45.16 19.43 -15.82
C TYR A 173 46.64 19.75 -15.99
N ILE A 174 47.32 18.90 -16.76
CA ILE A 174 48.65 19.13 -17.30
C ILE A 174 48.64 18.88 -18.81
N LEU A 175 49.30 19.73 -19.58
CA LEU A 175 49.39 19.61 -21.03
C LEU A 175 50.44 18.55 -21.41
N VAL A 176 50.01 17.46 -22.05
CA VAL A 176 50.87 16.35 -22.51
C VAL A 176 50.57 16.07 -23.98
N ASN A 177 51.58 16.20 -24.85
CA ASN A 177 51.43 15.98 -26.31
C ASN A 177 50.23 16.74 -26.90
N ASN A 178 50.10 18.03 -26.58
CA ASN A 178 48.99 18.91 -26.97
C ASN A 178 47.60 18.49 -26.47
N ASN A 179 47.51 17.55 -25.53
CA ASN A 179 46.25 17.15 -24.90
C ASN A 179 46.28 17.48 -23.42
N TRP A 180 45.24 18.12 -22.92
CA TRP A 180 45.06 18.33 -21.49
C TRP A 180 44.69 17.00 -20.83
N LYS A 181 45.51 16.57 -19.87
CA LYS A 181 45.28 15.34 -19.09
C LYS A 181 45.07 15.66 -17.63
N ILE A 182 44.12 14.98 -17.00
CA ILE A 182 43.81 15.13 -15.58
C ILE A 182 44.95 14.46 -14.79
N TYR A 183 45.61 15.19 -13.90
CA TYR A 183 46.56 14.63 -12.95
C TYR A 183 46.04 14.63 -11.52
N ASN A 184 45.04 15.47 -11.22
CA ASN A 184 44.35 15.45 -9.94
C ASN A 184 42.88 15.83 -10.11
N GLU A 185 41.99 15.02 -9.59
CA GLU A 185 40.55 15.27 -9.54
C GLU A 185 40.04 15.24 -8.10
N VAL A 186 39.14 16.15 -7.78
CA VAL A 186 38.35 16.13 -6.56
C VAL A 186 36.88 16.03 -6.94
N TRP A 187 36.27 14.88 -6.61
CA TRP A 187 34.83 14.63 -6.63
C TRP A 187 34.31 14.78 -5.21
N HIS A 188 33.67 15.89 -4.88
CA HIS A 188 33.12 16.12 -3.53
C HIS A 188 31.60 16.20 -3.54
N ILE A 189 30.93 15.19 -3.00
CA ILE A 189 29.49 15.16 -2.82
C ILE A 189 29.12 16.14 -1.71
N VAL A 190 28.55 17.28 -2.09
CA VAL A 190 28.08 18.35 -1.18
C VAL A 190 26.57 18.30 -0.94
N GLY A 191 25.84 17.53 -1.73
CA GLY A 191 24.41 17.29 -1.55
C GLY A 191 23.95 16.02 -2.25
N SER A 192 22.92 15.37 -1.73
CA SER A 192 22.30 14.20 -2.34
C SER A 192 20.85 14.06 -1.91
N GLY A 193 20.00 13.51 -2.78
CA GLY A 193 18.61 13.22 -2.43
C GLY A 193 17.83 12.56 -3.56
N PHE A 194 16.52 12.48 -3.40
CA PHE A 194 15.60 11.94 -4.39
C PHE A 194 14.87 13.06 -5.12
N ILE A 195 14.72 12.91 -6.44
CA ILE A 195 13.84 13.73 -7.28
C ILE A 195 12.45 13.07 -7.39
N SER A 196 12.40 11.73 -7.33
CA SER A 196 11.15 10.94 -7.33
C SER A 196 10.74 10.49 -5.93
N TYR A 197 9.55 9.88 -5.81
CA TYR A 197 9.17 9.13 -4.60
C TYR A 197 10.18 8.02 -4.28
N THR A 198 10.42 7.81 -2.99
CA THR A 198 11.17 6.66 -2.48
C THR A 198 10.39 5.37 -2.69
N ALA A 199 11.10 4.23 -2.69
CA ALA A 199 10.45 2.92 -2.76
C ALA A 199 9.41 2.70 -1.63
N GLY A 200 9.66 3.24 -0.44
CA GLY A 200 8.73 3.18 0.70
C GLY A 200 7.47 4.02 0.50
N GLU A 201 7.61 5.22 -0.08
CA GLU A 201 6.45 6.07 -0.41
C GLU A 201 5.60 5.44 -1.52
N VAL A 202 6.22 4.87 -2.56
CA VAL A 202 5.49 4.12 -3.61
C VAL A 202 4.75 2.92 -3.02
N HIS A 203 5.38 2.19 -2.09
CA HIS A 203 4.72 1.07 -1.40
C HIS A 203 3.50 1.53 -0.59
N SER A 204 3.64 2.64 0.14
CA SER A 204 2.56 3.21 0.96
C SER A 204 1.38 3.67 0.10
N LEU A 205 1.65 4.39 -0.99
CA LEU A 205 0.62 4.82 -1.95
C LEU A 205 -0.08 3.64 -2.62
N LYS A 206 0.65 2.56 -2.95
CA LYS A 206 0.04 1.33 -3.48
C LYS A 206 -0.87 0.66 -2.45
N ALA A 207 -0.47 0.64 -1.18
CA ALA A 207 -1.27 0.06 -0.11
C ALA A 207 -2.55 0.86 0.12
N GLU A 208 -2.46 2.20 0.12
CA GLU A 208 -3.61 3.10 0.23
C GLU A 208 -4.58 2.94 -0.97
N ALA A 209 -4.06 2.89 -2.19
CA ALA A 209 -4.88 2.65 -3.38
C ALA A 209 -5.55 1.26 -3.40
N ALA A 210 -4.89 0.23 -2.87
CA ALA A 210 -5.50 -1.10 -2.74
C ALA A 210 -6.59 -1.11 -1.65
N LEU A 211 -6.40 -0.37 -0.57
CA LEU A 211 -7.41 -0.18 0.48
C LEU A 211 -8.64 0.56 -0.06
N GLU A 212 -8.42 1.63 -0.83
CA GLU A 212 -9.49 2.39 -1.49
C GLU A 212 -10.30 1.51 -2.45
N ALA A 213 -9.63 0.67 -3.25
CA ALA A 213 -10.29 -0.30 -4.11
C ALA A 213 -11.16 -1.30 -3.33
N ALA A 214 -10.72 -1.74 -2.15
CA ALA A 214 -11.52 -2.61 -1.28
C ALA A 214 -12.76 -1.89 -0.71
N PHE A 215 -12.63 -0.64 -0.26
CA PHE A 215 -13.79 0.15 0.18
C PHE A 215 -14.75 0.45 -0.97
N SER A 216 -14.24 0.75 -2.17
CA SER A 216 -15.07 0.90 -3.37
C SER A 216 -15.85 -0.39 -3.65
N HIS A 217 -15.21 -1.56 -3.53
CA HIS A 217 -15.86 -2.84 -3.72
C HIS A 217 -17.02 -3.05 -2.73
N TRP A 218 -16.79 -2.81 -1.43
CA TRP A 218 -17.84 -2.95 -0.41
C TRP A 218 -18.95 -1.91 -0.54
N ASN A 219 -18.62 -0.68 -0.95
CA ASN A 219 -19.60 0.34 -1.28
C ASN A 219 -20.49 -0.11 -2.45
N ASP A 220 -19.91 -0.68 -3.50
CA ASP A 220 -20.68 -1.15 -4.66
C ASP A 220 -21.57 -2.36 -4.33
N ILE A 221 -21.18 -3.18 -3.36
CA ILE A 221 -22.05 -4.20 -2.75
C ILE A 221 -23.23 -3.55 -2.02
N ALA A 222 -22.97 -2.48 -1.25
CA ALA A 222 -24.00 -1.74 -0.51
C ALA A 222 -24.89 -0.85 -1.39
N ILE A 223 -24.48 -0.57 -2.64
CA ILE A 223 -25.32 0.06 -3.68
C ILE A 223 -26.19 -0.99 -4.40
N GLU A 224 -25.96 -2.28 -4.12
CA GLU A 224 -26.70 -3.41 -4.65
C GLU A 224 -26.73 -3.48 -6.18
N ASN A 225 -25.67 -2.99 -6.82
CA ASN A 225 -25.59 -2.87 -8.27
C ASN A 225 -24.45 -3.71 -8.86
N SER A 226 -24.79 -4.86 -9.42
CA SER A 226 -23.82 -5.78 -10.02
C SER A 226 -23.04 -5.18 -11.20
N SER A 227 -23.56 -4.17 -11.89
CA SER A 227 -22.84 -3.49 -12.98
C SER A 227 -21.66 -2.64 -12.49
N LEU A 228 -21.66 -2.24 -11.22
CA LEU A 228 -20.51 -1.55 -10.61
C LEU A 228 -19.40 -2.53 -10.20
N LEU A 229 -19.76 -3.79 -9.95
CA LEU A 229 -18.82 -4.84 -9.57
C LEU A 229 -18.07 -5.45 -10.75
N GLU A 230 -18.72 -5.59 -11.92
CA GLU A 230 -18.10 -6.14 -13.15
C GLU A 230 -16.71 -5.55 -13.45
N PRO A 231 -16.53 -4.21 -13.55
CA PRO A 231 -15.23 -3.63 -13.82
C PRO A 231 -14.20 -3.82 -12.70
N GLN A 232 -14.51 -4.44 -11.58
CA GLN A 232 -13.55 -4.64 -10.49
C GLN A 232 -12.84 -5.99 -10.58
N TYR A 233 -13.38 -6.96 -11.31
CA TYR A 233 -12.81 -8.30 -11.37
C TYR A 233 -11.87 -8.50 -12.56
N THR A 234 -10.98 -9.49 -12.45
CA THR A 234 -10.32 -10.08 -13.62
C THR A 234 -11.24 -11.09 -14.30
N SER A 235 -11.04 -11.33 -15.60
CA SER A 235 -11.85 -12.30 -16.35
C SER A 235 -11.79 -13.72 -15.80
N ASN A 236 -10.69 -14.08 -15.13
CA ASN A 236 -10.45 -15.38 -14.49
C ASN A 236 -10.63 -15.36 -12.95
N ALA A 237 -11.31 -14.35 -12.40
CA ALA A 237 -11.48 -14.21 -10.95
C ALA A 237 -12.16 -15.42 -10.31
N THR A 238 -11.85 -15.69 -9.04
CA THR A 238 -12.52 -16.71 -8.23
C THR A 238 -13.14 -16.10 -6.98
N LEU A 239 -14.39 -16.42 -6.71
CA LEU A 239 -15.11 -16.08 -5.47
C LEU A 239 -15.34 -17.36 -4.66
N HIS A 240 -14.86 -17.38 -3.44
CA HIS A 240 -15.16 -18.40 -2.43
C HIS A 240 -16.22 -17.85 -1.48
N TRP A 241 -17.43 -18.39 -1.57
CA TRP A 241 -18.53 -18.05 -0.67
C TRP A 241 -18.67 -19.16 0.38
N ILE A 242 -18.41 -18.83 1.64
CA ILE A 242 -18.41 -19.77 2.76
C ILE A 242 -19.50 -19.37 3.75
N GLY A 243 -20.51 -20.22 3.89
CA GLY A 243 -21.66 -20.01 4.78
C GLY A 243 -22.88 -19.43 4.06
N GLY A 244 -24.06 -19.68 4.62
CA GLY A 244 -25.33 -19.19 4.08
C GLY A 244 -25.78 -19.89 2.78
N PRO A 245 -26.89 -19.42 2.17
CA PRO A 245 -27.56 -20.10 1.06
C PRO A 245 -26.81 -20.06 -0.27
N LEU A 246 -25.80 -19.19 -0.42
CA LEU A 246 -24.97 -19.05 -1.62
C LEU A 246 -23.59 -19.73 -1.47
N THR A 247 -23.44 -20.66 -0.54
CA THR A 247 -22.17 -21.37 -0.31
C THR A 247 -21.68 -22.05 -1.60
N GLY A 248 -20.43 -21.80 -1.99
CA GLY A 248 -19.85 -22.33 -3.22
C GLY A 248 -18.51 -21.72 -3.60
N THR A 249 -17.94 -22.19 -4.72
CA THR A 249 -16.79 -21.57 -5.37
C THR A 249 -17.15 -21.25 -6.81
N TYR A 250 -17.04 -19.98 -7.18
CA TYR A 250 -17.49 -19.44 -8.47
C TYR A 250 -16.28 -18.93 -9.23
N LYS A 251 -16.11 -19.39 -10.48
CA LYS A 251 -14.92 -19.12 -11.29
C LYS A 251 -15.29 -18.36 -12.56
N GLY A 252 -14.48 -17.36 -12.88
CA GLY A 252 -14.70 -16.43 -13.98
C GLY A 252 -15.65 -15.29 -13.60
N GLU A 253 -15.38 -14.11 -14.13
CA GLU A 253 -16.12 -12.86 -13.88
C GLU A 253 -17.65 -13.06 -13.95
N THR A 254 -18.16 -13.66 -15.03
CA THR A 254 -19.60 -13.90 -15.19
C THR A 254 -20.21 -14.72 -14.05
N SER A 255 -19.51 -15.76 -13.55
CA SER A 255 -20.02 -16.59 -12.47
C SER A 255 -20.03 -15.86 -11.14
N VAL A 256 -19.00 -15.03 -10.90
CA VAL A 256 -18.90 -14.16 -9.72
C VAL A 256 -20.03 -13.13 -9.72
N ILE A 257 -20.18 -12.38 -10.81
CA ILE A 257 -21.21 -11.34 -10.94
C ILE A 257 -22.63 -11.92 -10.81
N ASN A 258 -22.92 -13.07 -11.44
CA ASN A 258 -24.21 -13.74 -11.27
C ASN A 258 -24.50 -14.16 -9.81
N THR A 259 -23.46 -14.45 -9.03
CA THR A 259 -23.61 -14.79 -7.61
C THR A 259 -23.95 -13.54 -6.79
N TRP A 260 -23.31 -12.41 -7.08
CA TRP A 260 -23.68 -11.12 -6.51
C TRP A 260 -25.09 -10.69 -6.87
N THR A 261 -25.51 -10.84 -8.13
CA THR A 261 -26.90 -10.57 -8.52
C THR A 261 -27.90 -11.43 -7.74
N LYS A 262 -27.59 -12.71 -7.47
CA LYS A 262 -28.44 -13.54 -6.60
C LYS A 262 -28.49 -13.01 -5.17
N PHE A 263 -27.36 -12.54 -4.64
CA PHE A 263 -27.32 -11.91 -3.32
C PHE A 263 -28.19 -10.64 -3.28
N PHE A 264 -28.07 -9.76 -4.27
CA PHE A 264 -28.87 -8.52 -4.34
C PHE A 264 -30.37 -8.79 -4.52
N ASN A 265 -30.75 -9.92 -5.12
CA ASN A 265 -32.17 -10.31 -5.22
C ASN A 265 -32.77 -10.82 -3.89
N ILE A 266 -31.96 -11.06 -2.85
CA ILE A 266 -32.45 -11.44 -1.51
C ILE A 266 -32.78 -10.19 -0.68
N TRP A 267 -32.04 -9.10 -0.87
CA TRP A 267 -32.03 -7.96 0.03
C TRP A 267 -32.53 -6.68 -0.64
N SER A 268 -33.47 -5.98 -0.01
CA SER A 268 -33.97 -4.68 -0.45
C SER A 268 -33.10 -3.50 0.00
N ALA A 269 -32.22 -3.71 0.97
CA ALA A 269 -31.23 -2.73 1.40
C ALA A 269 -30.04 -3.44 2.06
N VAL A 270 -28.84 -2.95 1.79
CA VAL A 270 -27.54 -3.43 2.24
C VAL A 270 -26.72 -2.24 2.71
N TRP A 271 -26.19 -2.34 3.92
CA TRP A 271 -25.22 -1.39 4.46
C TRP A 271 -24.03 -2.17 4.98
N PHE A 272 -22.88 -1.53 5.10
CA PHE A 272 -21.75 -2.17 5.77
C PHE A 272 -20.93 -1.17 6.57
N TYR A 273 -20.17 -1.71 7.50
CA TYR A 273 -19.04 -1.03 8.11
C TYR A 273 -17.97 -2.07 8.47
N THR A 274 -16.74 -1.61 8.64
CA THR A 274 -15.63 -2.45 9.10
C THR A 274 -15.65 -2.51 10.63
N ILE A 275 -15.58 -3.71 11.21
CA ILE A 275 -15.56 -3.92 12.68
C ILE A 275 -14.22 -3.45 13.26
N ALA A 276 -13.16 -3.56 12.47
CA ALA A 276 -11.82 -3.07 12.76
C ALA A 276 -11.15 -2.56 11.48
N PRO A 277 -10.10 -1.72 11.57
CA PRO A 277 -9.35 -1.28 10.39
C PRO A 277 -8.89 -2.48 9.53
N PRO A 278 -9.14 -2.48 8.21
CA PRO A 278 -8.61 -3.50 7.33
C PRO A 278 -7.09 -3.54 7.35
N SER A 279 -6.51 -4.71 7.09
CA SER A 279 -5.07 -4.87 6.91
C SER A 279 -4.74 -5.02 5.43
N VAL A 280 -3.65 -4.39 4.99
CA VAL A 280 -3.21 -4.41 3.59
C VAL A 280 -1.76 -4.86 3.50
N SER A 281 -1.48 -5.77 2.59
CA SER A 281 -0.13 -6.22 2.25
C SER A 281 0.07 -6.09 0.74
N VAL A 282 1.09 -5.35 0.31
CA VAL A 282 1.44 -5.16 -1.11
C VAL A 282 2.73 -5.88 -1.44
N SER A 283 2.74 -6.64 -2.54
CA SER A 283 3.94 -7.30 -3.07
C SER A 283 4.02 -7.10 -4.58
N GLY A 284 4.85 -6.15 -5.03
CA GLY A 284 5.00 -5.84 -6.45
C GLY A 284 3.72 -5.27 -7.07
N ASN A 285 3.05 -6.09 -7.90
CA ASN A 285 1.78 -5.78 -8.55
C ASN A 285 0.60 -6.55 -7.96
N THR A 286 0.77 -7.23 -6.83
CA THR A 286 -0.34 -7.86 -6.11
C THR A 286 -0.54 -7.18 -4.75
N ALA A 287 -1.78 -7.23 -4.27
CA ALA A 287 -2.13 -6.79 -2.93
C ALA A 287 -3.14 -7.74 -2.31
N THR A 288 -3.06 -7.94 -1.01
CA THR A 288 -4.05 -8.68 -0.22
C THR A 288 -4.62 -7.74 0.82
N VAL A 289 -5.94 -7.60 0.84
CA VAL A 289 -6.69 -6.86 1.85
C VAL A 289 -7.51 -7.86 2.66
N THR A 290 -7.35 -7.84 3.98
CA THR A 290 -8.19 -8.63 4.90
C THR A 290 -8.96 -7.71 5.83
N SER A 291 -10.19 -8.09 6.14
CA SER A 291 -11.06 -7.29 7.00
C SER A 291 -12.10 -8.15 7.71
N MET A 292 -12.67 -7.58 8.78
CA MET A 292 -13.90 -8.06 9.37
C MET A 292 -14.98 -7.01 9.10
N ASN A 293 -15.96 -7.36 8.27
CA ASN A 293 -17.04 -6.46 7.88
C ASN A 293 -18.33 -6.92 8.53
N GLN A 294 -19.14 -6.00 9.01
CA GLN A 294 -20.53 -6.28 9.34
C GLN A 294 -21.42 -5.67 8.28
N PHE A 295 -22.23 -6.51 7.63
CA PHE A 295 -23.25 -6.09 6.69
C PHE A 295 -24.61 -6.07 7.40
N ILE A 296 -25.36 -4.98 7.24
CA ILE A 296 -26.73 -4.82 7.71
C ILE A 296 -27.66 -4.99 6.52
N LEU A 297 -28.63 -5.88 6.64
CA LEU A 297 -29.42 -6.36 5.52
C LEU A 297 -30.91 -6.30 5.84
N THR A 298 -31.71 -5.85 4.87
CA THR A 298 -33.18 -5.88 4.94
C THR A 298 -33.68 -6.79 3.81
N PRO A 299 -34.40 -7.89 4.08
CA PRO A 299 -34.84 -8.81 3.04
C PRO A 299 -36.05 -8.29 2.28
N TYR A 300 -36.13 -8.58 0.97
CA TYR A 300 -37.33 -8.27 0.17
C TYR A 300 -38.58 -8.99 0.69
N SER A 301 -38.43 -10.19 1.26
CA SER A 301 -39.53 -10.98 1.81
C SER A 301 -40.14 -10.39 3.08
N ASN A 302 -39.39 -9.58 3.83
CA ASN A 302 -39.87 -8.95 5.07
C ASN A 302 -39.07 -7.68 5.41
N GLN A 303 -39.53 -6.53 4.93
CA GLN A 303 -38.85 -5.25 5.14
C GLN A 303 -38.91 -4.72 6.58
N SER A 304 -39.66 -5.36 7.48
CA SER A 304 -39.65 -5.03 8.92
C SER A 304 -38.53 -5.74 9.69
N GLN A 305 -37.82 -6.67 9.03
CA GLN A 305 -36.74 -7.43 9.60
C GLN A 305 -35.39 -6.82 9.18
N VAL A 306 -34.55 -6.50 10.16
CA VAL A 306 -33.17 -6.07 9.90
C VAL A 306 -32.24 -7.14 10.44
N GLN A 307 -31.40 -7.67 9.55
CA GLN A 307 -30.44 -8.73 9.83
C GLN A 307 -29.02 -8.18 9.80
N TYR A 308 -28.08 -8.87 10.44
CA TYR A 308 -26.66 -8.65 10.22
C TYR A 308 -25.98 -9.91 9.72
N LEU A 309 -24.91 -9.74 8.93
CA LEU A 309 -23.90 -10.76 8.65
C LEU A 309 -22.52 -10.24 9.04
N ASN A 310 -21.78 -10.98 9.84
CA ASN A 310 -20.36 -10.76 10.08
C ASN A 310 -19.57 -11.56 9.05
N ILE A 311 -18.73 -10.87 8.28
CA ILE A 311 -17.96 -11.42 7.17
C ILE A 311 -16.47 -11.29 7.46
N SER A 312 -15.78 -12.42 7.52
CA SER A 312 -14.32 -12.47 7.42
C SER A 312 -13.95 -12.39 5.94
N TYR A 313 -13.44 -11.24 5.52
CA TYR A 313 -13.19 -10.93 4.12
C TYR A 313 -11.71 -11.07 3.77
N THR A 314 -11.43 -11.65 2.60
CA THR A 314 -10.11 -11.55 1.95
C THR A 314 -10.28 -11.17 0.48
N LEU A 315 -9.70 -10.04 0.07
CA LEU A 315 -9.61 -9.60 -1.31
C LEU A 315 -8.17 -9.67 -1.77
N ASN A 316 -7.91 -10.38 -2.88
CA ASN A 316 -6.62 -10.38 -3.53
C ASN A 316 -6.73 -9.67 -4.87
N PHE A 317 -5.89 -8.66 -5.02
CA PHE A 317 -5.84 -7.79 -6.16
C PHE A 317 -4.59 -8.01 -7.00
N VAL A 318 -4.71 -7.75 -8.29
CA VAL A 318 -3.61 -7.54 -9.22
C VAL A 318 -3.74 -6.15 -9.85
N PHE A 319 -2.65 -5.39 -9.88
CA PHE A 319 -2.61 -4.08 -10.53
C PHE A 319 -2.40 -4.25 -12.03
N MET A 320 -3.41 -3.94 -12.82
CA MET A 320 -3.39 -4.03 -14.28
C MET A 320 -4.29 -2.99 -14.90
N ASN A 321 -3.97 -2.54 -16.12
CA ASN A 321 -4.73 -1.50 -16.82
C ASN A 321 -4.99 -0.25 -15.94
N ASN A 322 -3.96 0.15 -15.19
CA ASN A 322 -3.98 1.32 -14.30
C ASN A 322 -5.04 1.27 -13.17
N SER A 323 -5.47 0.07 -12.75
CA SER A 323 -6.40 -0.13 -11.62
C SER A 323 -6.11 -1.44 -10.89
N TRP A 324 -6.53 -1.53 -9.63
CA TRP A 324 -6.52 -2.79 -8.88
C TRP A 324 -7.73 -3.64 -9.28
N LYS A 325 -7.50 -4.87 -9.70
CA LYS A 325 -8.54 -5.83 -10.08
C LYS A 325 -8.55 -7.03 -9.16
N ILE A 326 -9.72 -7.45 -8.69
CA ILE A 326 -9.90 -8.62 -7.84
C ILE A 326 -9.74 -9.88 -8.68
N TYR A 327 -8.78 -10.74 -8.33
CA TYR A 327 -8.61 -12.06 -8.97
C TYR A 327 -9.01 -13.20 -8.03
N ASN A 328 -9.01 -12.97 -6.72
CA ASN A 328 -9.46 -13.95 -5.74
C ASN A 328 -10.12 -13.28 -4.55
N GLU A 329 -11.33 -13.70 -4.25
CA GLU A 329 -12.17 -13.17 -3.19
C GLU A 329 -12.64 -14.31 -2.27
N VAL A 330 -12.61 -14.06 -0.97
CA VAL A 330 -13.19 -14.94 0.05
C VAL A 330 -14.22 -14.14 0.86
N TRP A 331 -15.47 -14.54 0.72
CA TRP A 331 -16.61 -14.09 1.52
C TRP A 331 -16.94 -15.19 2.53
N HIS A 332 -16.56 -15.03 3.79
CA HIS A 332 -16.81 -16.03 4.83
C HIS A 332 -17.73 -15.48 5.92
N ILE A 333 -18.98 -15.95 5.94
CA ILE A 333 -19.96 -15.62 6.97
C ILE A 333 -19.55 -16.32 8.27
N VAL A 334 -19.11 -15.53 9.25
CA VAL A 334 -18.68 -15.99 10.58
C VAL A 334 -19.72 -15.72 11.68
N GLY A 335 -20.78 -14.97 11.36
CA GLY A 335 -21.90 -14.74 12.27
C GLY A 335 -23.09 -14.11 11.56
N SER A 336 -24.29 -14.34 12.09
CA SER A 336 -25.54 -13.79 11.57
C SER A 336 -26.58 -13.64 12.69
N GLY A 337 -27.52 -12.70 12.54
CA GLY A 337 -28.63 -12.52 13.49
C GLY A 337 -29.52 -11.32 13.15
N PHE A 338 -30.37 -10.91 14.09
CA PHE A 338 -31.29 -9.77 13.95
C PHE A 338 -30.80 -8.54 14.72
N ILE A 339 -31.18 -7.34 14.27
CA ILE A 339 -30.81 -6.06 14.90
C ILE A 339 -32.01 -5.39 15.61
N SER A 340 -33.26 -5.67 15.21
CA SER A 340 -34.42 -4.97 15.78
C SER A 340 -34.91 -5.58 17.10
N TYR A 341 -34.93 -4.75 18.16
CA TYR A 341 -35.42 -5.06 19.52
C TYR A 341 -36.87 -5.59 19.55
N ALA A 342 -37.72 -5.18 18.60
CA ALA A 342 -39.11 -5.62 18.52
C ALA A 342 -39.27 -7.11 18.17
N GLN A 343 -38.32 -7.68 17.42
CA GLN A 343 -38.38 -9.08 17.01
C GLN A 343 -37.70 -10.01 18.02
N GLU A 344 -36.60 -9.61 18.66
CA GLU A 344 -36.05 -10.37 19.80
C GLU A 344 -37.13 -10.55 20.89
N PHE A 345 -37.89 -9.50 21.17
CA PHE A 345 -39.02 -9.57 22.10
C PHE A 345 -40.19 -10.41 21.55
N ALA A 346 -40.48 -10.37 20.24
CA ALA A 346 -41.54 -11.18 19.63
C ALA A 346 -41.19 -12.69 19.60
N GLU A 347 -39.97 -13.05 19.21
CA GLU A 347 -39.47 -14.43 19.21
C GLU A 347 -39.34 -14.95 20.65
N TYR A 348 -38.89 -14.11 21.59
CA TYR A 348 -38.93 -14.44 23.02
C TYR A 348 -40.35 -14.79 23.47
N ASN A 349 -41.34 -13.96 23.12
CA ASN A 349 -42.74 -14.20 23.47
C ASN A 349 -43.32 -15.44 22.76
N GLU A 350 -42.95 -15.70 21.51
CA GLU A 350 -43.37 -16.88 20.75
C GLU A 350 -42.83 -18.16 21.37
N ILE A 351 -41.53 -18.23 21.66
CA ILE A 351 -40.92 -19.40 22.31
C ILE A 351 -41.47 -19.59 23.72
N SER A 352 -41.65 -18.50 24.48
CA SER A 352 -42.29 -18.56 25.79
C SER A 352 -43.72 -19.10 25.69
N SER A 353 -44.48 -18.67 24.67
CA SER A 353 -45.84 -19.14 24.41
C SER A 353 -45.86 -20.62 24.02
N LEU A 354 -44.97 -21.05 23.12
CA LEU A 354 -44.87 -22.45 22.70
C LEU A 354 -44.49 -23.38 23.86
N GLY A 355 -43.52 -22.99 24.70
CA GLY A 355 -43.12 -23.78 25.87
C GLY A 355 -44.25 -23.92 26.89
N LEU A 356 -44.96 -22.83 27.18
CA LEU A 356 -46.15 -22.87 28.04
C LEU A 356 -47.28 -23.67 27.40
N ASN A 357 -47.50 -23.52 26.09
CA ASN A 357 -48.53 -24.25 25.36
C ASN A 357 -48.26 -25.77 25.40
N HIS A 358 -47.00 -26.20 25.23
CA HIS A 358 -46.60 -27.60 25.34
C HIS A 358 -46.95 -28.19 26.71
N ILE A 359 -46.57 -27.50 27.80
CA ILE A 359 -46.88 -27.91 29.17
C ILE A 359 -48.40 -27.95 29.40
N ASN A 360 -49.14 -26.95 28.89
CA ASN A 360 -50.61 -26.94 28.96
C ASN A 360 -51.22 -28.15 28.25
N GLN A 361 -50.72 -28.51 27.06
CA GLN A 361 -51.24 -29.64 26.30
C GLN A 361 -50.96 -30.99 26.97
N ILE A 362 -49.84 -31.11 27.70
CA ILE A 362 -49.57 -32.27 28.57
C ILE A 362 -50.64 -32.39 29.66
N ALA A 363 -51.03 -31.27 30.28
CA ALA A 363 -52.09 -31.26 31.29
C ALA A 363 -53.50 -31.46 30.71
N ILE A 364 -53.72 -31.24 29.42
CA ILE A 364 -54.98 -31.59 28.74
C ILE A 364 -54.97 -33.08 28.31
N GLU A 365 -53.84 -33.77 28.50
CA GLU A 365 -53.66 -35.21 28.21
C GLU A 365 -53.96 -35.55 26.74
N ASN A 366 -53.77 -34.58 25.84
CA ASN A 366 -54.15 -34.70 24.44
C ASN A 366 -52.92 -34.92 23.56
N ILE A 367 -52.60 -36.19 23.34
CA ILE A 367 -51.46 -36.59 22.51
C ILE A 367 -51.55 -36.10 21.06
N SER A 368 -52.77 -35.92 20.53
CA SER A 368 -52.98 -35.40 19.18
C SER A 368 -52.60 -33.93 19.04
N LEU A 369 -52.50 -33.19 20.15
CA LEU A 369 -51.99 -31.82 20.17
C LEU A 369 -50.48 -31.78 20.46
N ILE A 370 -50.00 -32.63 21.37
CA ILE A 370 -48.59 -32.68 21.80
C ILE A 370 -47.68 -33.10 20.65
N MET A 371 -48.04 -34.19 19.97
CA MET A 371 -47.14 -34.80 18.99
C MET A 371 -46.83 -33.90 17.78
N PRO A 372 -47.78 -33.12 17.21
CA PRO A 372 -47.48 -32.13 16.16
C PRO A 372 -46.44 -31.05 16.50
N GLN A 373 -46.10 -30.87 17.78
CA GLN A 373 -45.06 -29.92 18.21
C GLN A 373 -43.65 -30.47 18.04
N TYR A 374 -43.47 -31.80 17.97
CA TYR A 374 -42.16 -32.42 17.77
C TYR A 374 -41.77 -32.48 16.30
N ALA A 375 -40.47 -32.29 16.05
CA ALA A 375 -39.87 -32.68 14.78
C ALA A 375 -39.88 -34.21 14.64
N LYS A 376 -39.92 -34.72 13.39
CA LYS A 376 -39.97 -36.17 13.13
C LYS A 376 -38.79 -36.94 13.73
N ASN A 377 -37.63 -36.29 13.82
CA ASN A 377 -36.37 -36.80 14.36
C ASN A 377 -36.05 -36.29 15.77
N ALA A 378 -37.04 -35.76 16.50
CA ALA A 378 -36.83 -35.24 17.84
C ALA A 378 -36.36 -36.32 18.84
N THR A 379 -35.82 -35.89 19.97
CA THR A 379 -35.45 -36.77 21.09
C THR A 379 -36.09 -36.29 22.39
N LEU A 380 -36.73 -37.19 23.12
CA LEU A 380 -37.21 -36.99 24.49
C LEU A 380 -36.28 -37.73 25.45
N TYR A 381 -35.68 -37.02 26.38
CA TYR A 381 -34.91 -37.57 27.48
C TYR A 381 -35.70 -37.48 28.77
N TRP A 382 -36.09 -38.63 29.30
CA TRP A 382 -36.80 -38.75 30.57
C TRP A 382 -35.78 -39.16 31.64
N ALA A 383 -35.42 -38.25 32.53
CA ALA A 383 -34.21 -38.46 33.34
C ALA A 383 -34.40 -39.47 34.48
N LYS A 384 -35.59 -39.52 35.09
CA LYS A 384 -35.86 -40.32 36.31
C LYS A 384 -37.28 -40.85 36.37
N GLY A 385 -37.51 -41.90 37.17
CA GLY A 385 -38.82 -42.51 37.40
C GLY A 385 -39.11 -43.72 36.50
N PRO A 386 -40.37 -44.18 36.44
CA PRO A 386 -40.74 -45.43 35.76
C PRO A 386 -40.60 -45.37 34.23
N LEU A 387 -40.49 -44.16 33.67
CA LEU A 387 -40.28 -43.90 32.24
C LEU A 387 -38.85 -43.42 31.93
N ALA A 388 -37.88 -43.64 32.83
CA ALA A 388 -36.52 -43.18 32.61
C ALA A 388 -35.91 -43.80 31.33
N GLY A 389 -35.36 -42.96 30.45
CA GLY A 389 -34.80 -43.39 29.18
C GLY A 389 -34.63 -42.25 28.17
N THR A 390 -34.03 -42.59 27.03
CA THR A 390 -33.91 -41.70 25.87
C THR A 390 -34.74 -42.29 24.73
N TYR A 391 -35.68 -41.50 24.22
CA TYR A 391 -36.63 -41.90 23.19
C TYR A 391 -36.43 -41.02 21.98
N THR A 392 -36.06 -41.62 20.85
CA THR A 392 -35.73 -40.89 19.63
C THR A 392 -36.84 -41.10 18.62
N ASN A 393 -37.09 -40.13 17.75
CA ASN A 393 -38.13 -40.13 16.73
C ASN A 393 -39.58 -40.06 17.27
N TYR A 394 -40.49 -39.68 16.36
CA TYR A 394 -41.89 -39.42 16.65
C TYR A 394 -42.65 -40.61 17.28
N SER A 395 -42.31 -41.85 16.88
CA SER A 395 -43.04 -43.05 17.32
C SER A 395 -42.71 -43.42 18.77
N GLU A 396 -41.43 -43.39 19.15
CA GLU A 396 -41.00 -43.70 20.51
C GLU A 396 -41.48 -42.64 21.50
N ILE A 397 -41.43 -41.37 21.10
CA ILE A 397 -41.95 -40.25 21.90
C ILE A 397 -43.45 -40.38 22.13
N ASN A 398 -44.23 -40.66 21.06
CA ASN A 398 -45.68 -40.89 21.17
C ASN A 398 -46.00 -42.06 22.11
N THR A 399 -45.25 -43.16 22.00
CA THR A 399 -45.42 -44.34 22.87
C THR A 399 -45.13 -44.01 24.33
N THR A 400 -44.13 -43.17 24.59
CA THR A 400 -43.73 -42.77 25.94
C THR A 400 -44.78 -41.87 26.58
N TRP A 401 -45.28 -40.87 25.86
CA TRP A 401 -46.39 -40.03 26.34
C TRP A 401 -47.67 -40.84 26.58
N THR A 402 -47.99 -41.80 25.69
CA THR A 402 -49.14 -42.71 25.88
C THR A 402 -49.00 -43.51 27.17
N LYS A 403 -47.80 -44.02 27.49
CA LYS A 403 -47.54 -44.72 28.75
C LYS A 403 -47.70 -43.81 29.95
N PHE A 404 -47.21 -42.56 29.86
CA PHE A 404 -47.37 -41.57 30.92
C PHE A 404 -48.85 -41.29 31.20
N PHE A 405 -49.65 -41.01 30.18
CA PHE A 405 -51.08 -40.75 30.35
C PHE A 405 -51.87 -42.00 30.78
N ALA A 406 -51.39 -43.21 30.49
CA ALA A 406 -52.00 -44.44 31.02
C ALA A 406 -51.72 -44.67 32.52
N MET A 407 -50.70 -44.01 33.10
CA MET A 407 -50.38 -44.13 34.53
C MET A 407 -51.29 -43.27 35.42
N TRP A 408 -51.95 -42.26 34.85
CA TRP A 408 -52.73 -41.26 35.57
C TRP A 408 -54.13 -41.13 34.98
N GLN A 409 -55.12 -40.91 35.84
CA GLN A 409 -56.51 -40.67 35.45
C GLN A 409 -56.77 -39.21 35.09
N ALA A 410 -55.94 -38.31 35.62
CA ALA A 410 -55.97 -36.90 35.31
C ALA A 410 -54.61 -36.27 35.60
N VAL A 411 -54.23 -35.27 34.81
CA VAL A 411 -53.01 -34.48 34.93
C VAL A 411 -53.39 -33.00 34.96
N TRP A 412 -52.89 -32.27 35.94
CA TRP A 412 -52.91 -30.81 35.98
C TRP A 412 -51.48 -30.32 36.13
N PHE A 413 -51.24 -29.04 35.87
CA PHE A 413 -49.97 -28.44 36.22
C PHE A 413 -50.17 -27.12 36.95
N TYR A 414 -49.19 -26.82 37.79
CA TYR A 414 -49.01 -25.56 38.47
C TYR A 414 -47.61 -25.04 38.11
N ALA A 415 -47.57 -23.90 37.44
CA ALA A 415 -46.35 -23.12 37.27
C ALA A 415 -46.32 -22.06 38.38
N SER A 416 -45.24 -22.07 39.18
CA SER A 416 -45.03 -21.09 40.25
C SER A 416 -45.01 -19.66 39.68
N THR A 417 -45.78 -18.73 40.26
CA THR A 417 -45.76 -17.30 39.92
C THR A 417 -44.59 -16.53 40.52
N ASN A 418 -43.71 -17.19 41.29
CA ASN A 418 -42.53 -16.57 41.87
C ASN A 418 -41.47 -16.30 40.79
N MET A 419 -40.94 -15.06 40.75
CA MET A 419 -40.01 -14.58 39.72
C MET A 419 -38.73 -15.43 39.57
N THR A 420 -38.36 -16.21 40.59
CA THR A 420 -37.17 -17.07 40.59
C THR A 420 -37.35 -18.42 39.88
N ASN A 421 -38.59 -18.81 39.56
CA ASN A 421 -38.93 -20.09 38.93
C ASN A 421 -39.53 -19.92 37.53
N ASN A 422 -39.52 -18.71 36.98
CA ASN A 422 -40.03 -18.45 35.64
C ASN A 422 -39.15 -19.17 34.60
N PRO A 423 -39.75 -19.71 33.53
CA PRO A 423 -39.00 -20.25 32.42
C PRO A 423 -38.06 -19.19 31.83
N VAL A 424 -36.82 -19.58 31.56
CA VAL A 424 -35.84 -18.75 30.87
C VAL A 424 -35.82 -19.15 29.41
N VAL A 425 -36.06 -18.18 28.54
CA VAL A 425 -35.92 -18.35 27.09
C VAL A 425 -34.55 -17.83 26.64
N THR A 426 -33.87 -18.59 25.79
CA THR A 426 -32.60 -18.16 25.18
C THR A 426 -32.61 -18.53 23.71
N ILE A 427 -32.27 -17.58 22.83
CA ILE A 427 -32.32 -17.74 21.37
C ILE A 427 -30.91 -17.58 20.79
N HIS A 428 -30.51 -18.51 19.94
CA HIS A 428 -29.21 -18.55 19.27
C HIS A 428 -29.37 -18.99 17.81
N GLY A 429 -29.41 -18.03 16.89
CA GLY A 429 -29.69 -18.30 15.47
C GLY A 429 -31.04 -19.00 15.30
N ASN A 430 -31.08 -20.13 14.60
CA ASN A 430 -32.31 -20.91 14.39
C ASN A 430 -32.70 -21.83 15.56
N THR A 431 -32.00 -21.75 16.69
CA THR A 431 -32.25 -22.60 17.86
C THR A 431 -32.74 -21.76 19.02
N ALA A 432 -33.80 -22.21 19.68
CA ALA A 432 -34.29 -21.59 20.90
C ALA A 432 -34.38 -22.61 22.04
N TYR A 433 -34.15 -22.16 23.26
CA TYR A 433 -34.21 -22.96 24.48
C TYR A 433 -35.29 -22.38 25.39
N TYR A 434 -36.15 -23.25 25.91
CA TYR A 434 -37.10 -22.94 26.97
C TYR A 434 -36.73 -23.80 28.19
N ASN A 435 -36.28 -23.18 29.26
CA ASN A 435 -35.81 -23.87 30.45
C ASN A 435 -36.63 -23.46 31.66
N ALA A 436 -37.42 -24.38 32.22
CA ALA A 436 -38.13 -24.19 33.47
C ALA A 436 -37.42 -24.99 34.58
N THR A 437 -36.90 -24.29 35.59
CA THR A 437 -36.21 -24.90 36.73
C THR A 437 -37.16 -25.57 37.71
N PHE A 438 -38.46 -25.26 37.62
CA PHE A 438 -39.50 -25.85 38.44
C PHE A 438 -40.87 -25.80 37.74
N THR A 439 -41.39 -26.97 37.36
CA THR A 439 -42.77 -27.18 36.93
C THR A 439 -43.37 -28.28 37.81
N GLN A 440 -44.51 -28.03 38.44
CA GLN A 440 -45.20 -29.05 39.24
C GLN A 440 -46.41 -29.58 38.48
N PHE A 441 -46.44 -30.88 38.22
CA PHE A 441 -47.64 -31.58 37.77
C PHE A 441 -48.39 -32.14 38.97
N ILE A 442 -49.70 -31.94 39.02
CA ILE A 442 -50.58 -32.64 39.95
C ILE A 442 -51.23 -33.76 39.17
N VAL A 443 -51.06 -34.99 39.63
CA VAL A 443 -51.55 -36.16 38.92
C VAL A 443 -52.46 -36.98 39.84
N GLN A 444 -53.51 -37.55 39.28
CA GLN A 444 -54.43 -38.41 40.02
C GLN A 444 -54.34 -39.83 39.48
N ASN A 445 -54.38 -40.82 40.35
CA ASN A 445 -54.66 -42.20 39.98
C ASN A 445 -55.72 -42.78 40.94
N SER A 446 -55.99 -44.09 40.82
CA SER A 446 -56.96 -44.78 41.68
C SER A 446 -56.65 -44.75 43.18
N THR A 447 -55.40 -44.43 43.56
CA THR A 447 -54.93 -44.40 44.95
C THR A 447 -54.89 -43.00 45.57
N GLY A 448 -55.05 -41.94 44.77
CA GLY A 448 -55.13 -40.56 45.27
C GLY A 448 -54.44 -39.54 44.35
N PHE A 449 -54.20 -38.35 44.92
CA PHE A 449 -53.49 -37.26 44.25
C PHE A 449 -52.01 -37.27 44.63
N TYR A 450 -51.16 -36.98 43.64
CA TYR A 450 -49.71 -36.90 43.76
C TYR A 450 -49.22 -35.62 43.09
N TYR A 451 -48.06 -35.14 43.51
CA TYR A 451 -47.33 -34.11 42.77
C TYR A 451 -46.09 -34.71 42.12
N ILE A 452 -45.72 -34.22 40.94
CA ILE A 452 -44.46 -34.48 40.25
C ILE A 452 -43.79 -33.13 40.00
N ASN A 453 -42.69 -32.87 40.69
CA ASN A 453 -41.85 -31.72 40.37
C ASN A 453 -40.88 -32.10 39.26
N VAL A 454 -40.76 -31.24 38.26
CA VAL A 454 -39.99 -31.48 37.05
C VAL A 454 -39.12 -30.27 36.76
N THR A 455 -37.86 -30.51 36.43
CA THR A 455 -37.04 -29.54 35.69
C THR A 455 -37.22 -29.83 34.22
N TYR A 456 -37.64 -28.82 33.47
CA TYR A 456 -38.04 -28.94 32.08
C TYR A 456 -37.08 -28.18 31.18
N SER A 457 -36.60 -28.80 30.12
CA SER A 457 -35.80 -28.13 29.09
C SER A 457 -36.29 -28.54 27.71
N ILE A 458 -36.64 -27.55 26.88
CA ILE A 458 -37.06 -27.77 25.50
C ILE A 458 -36.09 -27.03 24.60
N LYS A 459 -35.58 -27.73 23.60
CA LYS A 459 -34.85 -27.15 22.48
C LYS A 459 -35.76 -27.14 21.26
N TYR A 460 -36.07 -25.95 20.77
CA TYR A 460 -36.74 -25.73 19.52
C TYR A 460 -35.73 -25.47 18.40
N TYR A 461 -36.10 -25.87 17.18
CA TYR A 461 -35.42 -25.47 15.96
C TYR A 461 -36.44 -24.82 15.02
N ASN A 462 -36.08 -23.68 14.44
CA ASN A 462 -36.87 -22.97 13.45
C ASN A 462 -36.70 -23.62 12.07
N PHE A 463 -37.75 -24.24 11.55
CA PHE A 463 -37.76 -24.85 10.21
C PHE A 463 -38.09 -23.86 9.09
N GLY A 464 -38.19 -22.57 9.42
CA GLY A 464 -38.50 -21.48 8.51
C GLY A 464 -39.90 -20.90 8.74
N PHE A 465 -40.24 -19.88 7.98
CA PHE A 465 -41.54 -19.20 8.08
C PHE A 465 -42.67 -20.08 7.54
N ASN A 466 -43.75 -20.27 8.32
CA ASN A 466 -44.94 -20.96 7.87
C ASN A 466 -45.95 -19.95 7.29
N PRO A 467 -46.15 -19.92 5.96
CA PRO A 467 -47.02 -18.94 5.31
C PRO A 467 -48.51 -19.16 5.61
N ALA A 468 -48.91 -20.33 6.11
CA ALA A 468 -50.30 -20.61 6.47
C ALA A 468 -50.68 -20.04 7.84
N THR A 469 -49.72 -19.96 8.77
CA THR A 469 -49.94 -19.45 10.13
C THR A 469 -49.43 -18.03 10.32
N GLY A 470 -48.53 -17.55 9.44
CA GLY A 470 -47.91 -16.24 9.59
C GLY A 470 -46.86 -16.17 10.71
N HIS A 471 -46.37 -17.33 11.16
CA HIS A 471 -45.43 -17.50 12.27
C HIS A 471 -44.28 -18.42 11.88
N ASP A 472 -43.19 -18.39 12.64
CA ASP A 472 -42.05 -19.28 12.43
C ASP A 472 -42.39 -20.71 12.85
N ASP A 473 -41.93 -21.71 12.08
CA ASP A 473 -42.22 -23.13 12.35
C ASP A 473 -41.21 -23.72 13.35
N TYR A 474 -41.31 -23.27 14.60
CA TYR A 474 -40.54 -23.86 15.69
C TYR A 474 -41.08 -25.24 16.06
N LYS A 475 -40.22 -26.25 15.96
CA LYS A 475 -40.50 -27.63 16.42
C LYS A 475 -39.54 -28.05 17.51
N ILE A 476 -40.05 -28.84 18.46
CA ILE A 476 -39.25 -29.48 19.49
C ILE A 476 -38.32 -30.49 18.83
N VAL A 477 -37.01 -30.28 18.95
CA VAL A 477 -35.98 -31.23 18.46
C VAL A 477 -35.35 -31.99 19.61
N TYR A 478 -35.36 -31.44 20.81
CA TYR A 478 -34.88 -32.09 22.01
C TYR A 478 -35.70 -31.65 23.22
N GLU A 479 -36.07 -32.57 24.09
CA GLU A 479 -36.78 -32.28 25.33
C GLU A 479 -36.19 -33.09 26.49
N ILE A 480 -36.06 -32.45 27.65
CA ILE A 480 -35.70 -33.08 28.91
C ILE A 480 -36.87 -32.96 29.89
N PHE A 481 -37.29 -34.11 30.41
CA PHE A 481 -38.25 -34.27 31.48
C PHE A 481 -37.52 -34.87 32.70
N ASP A 482 -37.03 -34.04 33.62
CA ASP A 482 -36.33 -34.51 34.83
C ASP A 482 -37.20 -34.43 36.07
N ASN A 483 -37.71 -35.59 36.51
CA ASN A 483 -38.45 -35.74 37.76
C ASN A 483 -37.55 -35.44 38.97
N THR A 484 -37.71 -34.27 39.59
CA THR A 484 -36.93 -33.86 40.76
C THR A 484 -37.56 -34.29 42.08
N ALA A 485 -38.88 -34.44 42.14
CA ALA A 485 -39.59 -34.99 43.30
C ALA A 485 -40.94 -35.61 42.92
N LEU A 486 -41.37 -36.64 43.66
CA LEU A 486 -42.69 -37.27 43.54
C LEU A 486 -43.21 -37.58 44.96
N GLY A 487 -44.46 -37.24 45.25
CA GLY A 487 -45.06 -37.55 46.55
C GLY A 487 -46.58 -37.45 46.56
N PRO A 488 -47.26 -38.10 47.52
CA PRO A 488 -48.69 -37.96 47.69
C PRO A 488 -49.04 -36.54 48.18
N ILE A 489 -50.17 -36.01 47.74
CA ILE A 489 -50.74 -34.77 48.29
C ILE A 489 -51.67 -35.17 49.44
N SER A 490 -51.12 -35.30 50.64
CA SER A 490 -51.91 -35.59 51.83
C SER A 490 -52.47 -34.29 52.42
N LYS A 491 -53.79 -34.10 52.28
CA LYS A 491 -54.65 -33.01 52.81
C LYS A 491 -54.51 -31.64 52.13
N LEU A 492 -55.62 -31.19 51.53
CA LEU A 492 -55.98 -29.78 51.46
C LEU A 492 -56.18 -29.30 52.92
N GLU A 493 -55.28 -28.46 53.42
CA GLU A 493 -55.66 -27.47 54.45
C GLU A 493 -56.13 -26.19 53.76
#